data_AF-A0A3N5FDZ3-F1
#
_entry.id   AF-A0A3N5FDZ3-F1
#
_cell.length_a   1.000
_cell.length_b   1.000
_cell.length_c   1.000
_cell.angle_alpha   90.00
_cell.angle_beta   90.00
_cell.angle_gamma   90.00
#
_symmetry.space_group_name_H-M   'P 1'
#
loop_
_entity.id
_entity.type
_entity.pdbx_description
1 polymer ?
#
loop_
_entity_poly.entity_id
_entity_poly.type
_entity_poly.pdbx_seq_one_letter_code
_entity_poly.pdbx_strand_id
1 'polypeptide(L)' 'MAQKTGRALVVGAGISGIRAALDLAETGHKVTLIDRSAHIGGVLSQLDYQFPTNRCGMCKMLPLV' A
#
# COMPACT_ATOMS: atom_id res chain seq x y z
N MET A 1 17.44 -13.42 20.19
CA MET A 1 18.22 -12.82 19.10
C MET A 1 17.76 -11.38 18.96
N ALA A 2 18.66 -10.39 19.02
CA ALA A 2 18.28 -8.98 18.91
C ALA A 2 17.79 -8.71 17.48
N GLN A 3 16.47 -8.62 17.30
CA GLN A 3 15.86 -8.30 16.01
C GLN A 3 16.18 -6.83 15.72
N LYS A 4 17.09 -6.58 14.76
CA LYS A 4 17.35 -5.22 14.26
C LYS A 4 16.03 -4.66 13.74
N THR A 5 15.45 -3.71 14.47
CA THR A 5 14.30 -2.92 14.02
C THR A 5 14.78 -1.98 12.91
N GLY A 6 14.85 -2.49 11.68
CA GLY A 6 15.19 -1.70 10.51
C GLY A 6 14.10 -0.65 10.24
N ARG A 7 14.51 0.53 9.80
CA ARG A 7 13.60 1.52 9.22
C ARG A 7 13.57 1.35 7.70
N ALA A 8 12.38 1.33 7.12
CA ALA A 8 12.19 1.26 5.67
C ALA A 8 11.45 2.50 5.16
N LEU A 9 11.86 2.99 3.99
CA LEU A 9 11.17 4.04 3.25
C LEU A 9 10.55 3.42 2.00
N VAL A 10 9.24 3.55 1.85
CA VAL A 10 8.51 3.13 0.66
C VAL A 10 8.11 4.39 -0.11
N VAL A 11 8.48 4.45 -1.39
CA VAL A 11 8.20 5.57 -2.28
C VAL A 11 7.13 5.16 -3.28
N GLY A 12 5.98 5.84 -3.24
CA GLY A 12 4.78 5.58 -4.03
C GLY A 12 3.70 4.86 -3.21
N ALA A 13 2.60 5.55 -2.92
CA ALA A 13 1.39 5.04 -2.26
C ALA A 13 0.34 4.52 -3.26
N GLY A 14 0.79 3.81 -4.31
CA GLY A 14 -0.08 2.95 -5.11
C GLY A 14 -0.38 1.63 -4.39
N ILE A 15 -1.19 0.76 -4.99
CA ILE A 15 -1.56 -0.54 -4.40
C ILE A 15 -0.34 -1.39 -4.00
N SER A 16 0.73 -1.38 -4.80
CA SER A 16 1.96 -2.12 -4.52
C SER A 16 2.73 -1.54 -3.32
N GLY A 17 2.84 -0.22 -3.24
CA GLY A 17 3.56 0.43 -2.14
C GLY A 17 2.82 0.35 -0.82
N ILE A 18 1.49 0.47 -0.84
CA ILE A 18 0.66 0.22 0.35
C ILE A 18 0.87 -1.22 0.84
N ARG A 19 0.82 -2.21 -0.05
CA ARG A 19 1.03 -3.61 0.33
C ARG A 19 2.45 -3.86 0.87
N ALA A 20 3.47 -3.36 0.19
CA ALA A 20 4.85 -3.50 0.64
C ALA A 20 5.09 -2.84 2.00
N ALA A 21 4.49 -1.67 2.25
CA ALA A 21 4.58 -0.99 3.53
C ALA A 21 3.92 -1.80 4.65
N LEU A 22 2.76 -2.42 4.39
CA LEU A 22 2.08 -3.30 5.34
C LEU A 22 2.90 -4.56 5.64
N ASP A 23 3.41 -5.26 4.62
CA ASP A 23 4.23 -6.46 4.78
C ASP A 23 5.50 -6.17 5.61
N LEU A 24 6.12 -5.00 5.39
CA LEU A 24 7.27 -4.55 6.18
C LEU A 24 6.90 -4.18 7.62
N ALA A 25 5.72 -3.59 7.83
CA ALA A 25 5.22 -3.28 9.17
C ALA A 25 4.88 -4.54 9.96
N GLU A 26 4.24 -5.54 9.33
CA GLU A 26 3.91 -6.84 9.93
C GLU A 26 5.16 -7.62 10.36
N THR A 27 6.27 -7.46 9.63
CA THR A 27 7.58 -8.06 9.99
C THR A 27 8.34 -7.29 11.07
N GLY A 28 7.76 -6.22 11.63
CA GLY A 28 8.33 -5.46 12.75
C GLY A 28 9.26 -4.32 12.34
N HIS A 29 9.25 -3.90 11.06
CA HIS A 29 10.02 -2.73 10.61
C HIS A 29 9.23 -1.44 10.82
N LYS A 30 9.94 -0.36 11.11
CA LYS A 30 9.33 0.98 11.15
C LYS A 30 9.31 1.56 9.74
N VAL A 31 8.12 1.65 9.15
CA VAL A 31 7.95 2.04 7.75
C VAL A 31 7.51 3.50 7.63
N THR A 32 8.07 4.21 6.66
CA THR A 32 7.57 5.52 6.20
C THR A 32 7.12 5.35 4.76
N LEU A 33 5.84 5.62 4.47
CA LEU A 33 5.30 5.61 3.12
C LEU A 33 5.16 7.06 2.66
N ILE A 34 5.71 7.39 1.49
CA ILE A 34 5.59 8.71 0.87
C ILE A 34 5.02 8.59 -0.53
N ASP A 35 4.20 9.54 -0.96
CA ASP A 35 3.76 9.69 -2.34
C ASP A 35 3.93 11.15 -2.78
N ARG A 36 4.04 11.35 -4.09
CA ARG A 36 4.09 12.69 -4.68
C ARG A 36 2.71 13.35 -4.76
N SER A 37 1.66 12.54 -4.75
CA SER A 37 0.26 12.94 -4.92
C SER A 37 -0.36 13.23 -3.56
N ALA A 38 -1.32 14.15 -3.53
CA ALA A 38 -2.07 14.45 -2.31
C ALA A 38 -2.98 13.28 -1.85
N HIS A 39 -3.25 12.32 -2.74
CA HIS A 39 -4.12 11.18 -2.49
C HIS A 39 -3.38 9.86 -2.72
N ILE A 40 -3.73 8.85 -1.92
CA ILE A 40 -3.19 7.49 -1.99
C ILE A 40 -4.09 6.58 -2.84
N GLY A 41 -3.55 5.44 -3.29
CA GLY A 41 -4.25 4.44 -4.12
C GLY A 41 -3.74 4.36 -5.56
N GLY A 42 -3.03 5.39 -6.04
CA GLY A 42 -2.43 5.41 -7.38
C GLY A 42 -3.45 5.17 -8.50
N VAL A 43 -3.06 4.46 -9.55
CA VAL A 43 -3.93 4.15 -10.70
C VAL A 43 -5.19 3.40 -10.28
N LEU A 44 -5.11 2.53 -9.26
CA LEU A 44 -6.27 1.74 -8.83
C LEU A 44 -7.41 2.61 -8.29
N SER A 45 -7.10 3.81 -7.76
CA SER A 45 -8.12 4.76 -7.30
C SER A 45 -8.93 5.37 -8.44
N GLN A 46 -8.44 5.29 -9.68
CA GLN A 46 -9.07 5.84 -10.87
C GLN A 46 -9.90 4.79 -11.63
N LEU A 47 -9.84 3.52 -11.22
CA LEU A 47 -10.56 2.42 -11.86
C LEU A 47 -11.80 2.04 -11.06
N ASP A 48 -12.96 2.15 -11.70
CA ASP A 48 -14.21 1.67 -11.11
C ASP A 48 -14.22 0.15 -11.00
N TYR A 49 -13.77 -0.58 -12.03
CA TYR A 49 -13.85 -2.04 -12.08
C TYR A 49 -12.49 -2.71 -12.39
N GLN A 50 -12.24 -3.85 -11.74
CA GLN A 50 -11.06 -4.67 -12.00
C GLN A 50 -11.41 -6.02 -12.66
N PHE A 51 -10.78 -6.28 -13.80
CA PHE A 51 -10.71 -7.62 -14.39
C PHE A 51 -9.96 -8.60 -13.44
N PRO A 52 -10.30 -9.91 -13.39
CA PRO A 52 -11.33 -10.63 -14.15
C PRO A 52 -12.72 -10.57 -13.54
N THR A 53 -12.84 -10.14 -12.29
CA THR A 53 -14.08 -10.30 -11.51
C THR A 53 -15.08 -9.17 -11.70
N ASN A 54 -14.70 -8.11 -12.41
CA ASN A 54 -15.48 -6.87 -12.58
C ASN A 54 -16.01 -6.33 -11.24
N ARG A 55 -15.16 -6.41 -10.21
CA ARG A 55 -15.44 -5.88 -8.86
C ARG A 55 -14.98 -4.45 -8.76
N CYS A 56 -15.64 -3.68 -7.90
CA CYS A 56 -15.27 -2.32 -7.55
C CYS A 56 -13.81 -2.25 -7.04
N GLY A 57 -12.93 -1.54 -7.76
CA GLY A 57 -11.49 -1.46 -7.44
C GLY A 57 -11.24 -0.76 -6.11
N MET A 58 -11.91 0.37 -5.90
CA MET A 58 -11.88 1.11 -4.62
C MET A 58 -12.38 0.26 -3.44
N CYS A 59 -13.41 -0.55 -3.66
CA CYS A 59 -13.99 -1.40 -2.62
C CYS A 59 -13.03 -2.50 -2.15
N LYS A 60 -12.07 -2.90 -2.99
CA LYS A 60 -10.97 -3.81 -2.60
C LYS A 60 -9.82 -3.11 -1.90
N MET A 61 -9.66 -1.79 -2.06
CA MET A 61 -8.67 -1.00 -1.32
C MET A 61 -9.14 -0.59 0.07
N LEU A 62 -10.44 -0.33 0.27
CA LEU A 62 -11.01 0.03 1.58
C LEU A 62 -10.65 -0.90 2.77
N PRO A 63 -10.50 -2.24 2.63
CA PRO A 63 -10.03 -3.05 3.74
C PRO A 63 -8.53 -2.90 4.08
N LEU A 64 -7.78 -2.14 3.26
CA LEU A 64 -6.33 -1.94 3.40
C LEU A 64 -5.94 -0.51 3.81
N VAL A 65 -6.90 0.41 3.93
CA VAL A 65 -6.70 1.81 4.36
C VAL A 65 -7.43 2.10 5.66
#